data_AF-A0A1M7QKE5-F1
#
_entry.id   AF-A0A1M7QKE5-F1
#
_cell.length_a   1.000
_cell.length_b   1.000
_cell.length_c   1.000
_cell.angle_alpha   90.00
_cell.angle_beta   90.00
_cell.angle_gamma   90.00
#
_symmetry.space_group_name_H-M   'P 1'
#
loop_
_entity.id
_entity.type
_entity.pdbx_description
1 polymer ?
#
loop_
_entity_poly.entity_id
_entity_poly.type
_entity_poly.pdbx_seq_one_letter_code
_entity_poly.pdbx_strand_id
1 'polypeptide(L)'
;MNCSRVESMTHPALIDELKTLVDPGKVLTDEGSLQTYGKDWTKQFTPAPLAIAFPKTIEQVQAIVRWANERHVALVPSGGRTGLPQPLWLPMARWWFRSTT
;
A
#
# COMPACT_ATOMS: atom_id res chain seq x y z
N MET A 1 -24.29 24.27 5.06
CA MET A 1 -23.76 23.09 4.35
C MET A 1 -22.35 23.42 3.89
N ASN A 2 -21.36 23.29 4.77
CA ASN A 2 -19.95 23.48 4.42
C ASN A 2 -19.36 22.11 4.12
N CYS A 3 -19.36 21.72 2.86
CA CYS A 3 -18.52 20.63 2.38
C CYS A 3 -17.13 21.23 2.17
N SER A 4 -16.30 21.17 3.20
CA SER A 4 -14.90 21.60 3.11
C SER A 4 -14.24 20.80 1.99
N ARG A 5 -13.81 21.52 0.96
CA ARG A 5 -13.03 21.04 -0.18
C ARG A 5 -11.93 20.11 0.33
N VAL A 6 -12.06 18.80 0.09
CA VAL A 6 -10.99 17.84 0.35
C VAL A 6 -9.80 18.33 -0.46
N GLU A 7 -8.75 18.80 0.21
CA GLU A 7 -7.51 19.17 -0.47
C GLU A 7 -6.99 17.92 -1.16
N SER A 8 -7.05 17.90 -2.49
CA SER A 8 -6.49 16.82 -3.29
C SER A 8 -4.97 16.85 -3.12
N MET A 9 -4.47 16.10 -2.15
CA MET A 9 -3.03 15.90 -1.96
C MET A 9 -2.42 15.33 -3.24
N THR A 10 -1.27 15.85 -3.64
CA THR A 10 -0.53 15.34 -4.79
C THR A 10 0.12 13.99 -4.46
N HIS A 11 0.25 13.12 -5.48
CA HIS A 11 0.89 11.80 -5.34
C HIS A 11 2.23 11.78 -4.60
N PRO A 12 3.18 12.72 -4.81
CA PRO A 12 4.42 12.75 -4.04
C PRO A 12 4.20 13.00 -2.54
N ALA A 13 3.26 13.87 -2.16
CA ALA A 13 2.99 14.15 -0.75
C ALA A 13 2.42 12.92 -0.01
N LEU A 14 1.56 12.15 -0.69
CA LEU A 14 1.06 10.87 -0.15
C LEU A 14 2.19 9.85 0.07
N ILE A 15 3.14 9.79 -0.87
CA ILE A 15 4.30 8.88 -0.77
C ILE A 15 5.20 9.28 0.41
N ASP A 16 5.45 10.57 0.60
CA ASP A 16 6.31 11.02 1.70
C ASP A 16 5.67 10.79 3.07
N GLU A 17 4.36 11.00 3.21
CA GLU A 17 3.66 10.62 4.44
C GLU A 17 3.71 9.11 4.69
N LEU A 18 3.49 8.30 3.65
CA LEU A 18 3.56 6.85 3.78
C LEU A 18 4.95 6.39 4.25
N LYS A 19 6.04 7.03 3.81
CA LYS A 19 7.41 6.74 4.28
C LYS A 19 7.59 7.00 5.78
N THR A 20 6.83 7.91 6.39
CA THR A 20 6.91 8.15 7.83
C THR A 20 6.30 7.03 8.67
N LEU A 21 5.41 6.23 8.08
CA LEU A 21 4.70 5.15 8.78
C LEU A 21 5.48 3.83 8.83
N VAL A 22 6.57 3.72 8.06
CA VAL A 22 7.39 2.50 7.96
C VAL A 22 8.87 2.83 8.06
N ASP A 23 9.70 1.80 8.22
CA ASP A 23 11.15 2.00 8.26
C ASP A 23 11.68 2.58 6.93
N PRO A 24 12.79 3.35 6.96
CA PRO A 24 13.45 3.83 5.76
C PRO A 24 13.76 2.70 4.77
N GLY A 25 13.51 2.94 3.48
CA GLY A 25 13.71 1.94 2.42
C GLY A 25 12.66 0.83 2.37
N LYS A 26 11.57 0.92 3.14
CA LYS A 26 10.42 0.01 3.09
C LYS A 26 9.24 0.54 2.28
N VAL A 27 9.40 1.67 1.61
CA VAL A 27 8.50 2.14 0.55
C VAL A 27 9.27 2.12 -0.76
N LEU A 28 8.75 1.41 -1.74
CA LEU A 28 9.31 1.33 -3.09
C LEU A 28 8.39 2.07 -4.07
N THR A 29 9.00 2.90 -4.91
CA THR A 29 8.33 3.72 -5.93
C THR A 29 9.00 3.59 -7.30
N ASP A 30 10.07 2.81 -7.40
CA ASP A 30 10.78 2.56 -8.66
C ASP A 30 9.96 1.63 -9.56
N GLU A 31 10.00 1.90 -10.87
CA GLU A 31 9.19 1.20 -11.86
C GLU A 31 9.42 -0.33 -11.85
N GLY A 32 10.65 -0.79 -11.60
CA GLY A 32 10.97 -2.21 -11.50
C GLY A 32 10.27 -2.91 -10.33
N SER A 33 10.27 -2.27 -9.15
CA SER A 33 9.58 -2.77 -7.97
C SER A 33 8.07 -2.69 -8.11
N LEU A 34 7.56 -1.60 -8.69
CA LEU A 34 6.15 -1.42 -9.00
C LEU A 34 5.64 -2.54 -9.93
N GLN A 35 6.38 -2.87 -10.98
CA GLN A 35 6.03 -3.97 -11.89
C GLN A 35 6.13 -5.35 -11.25
N THR A 36 7.09 -5.54 -10.34
CA THR A 36 7.36 -6.83 -9.67
C THR A 36 6.34 -7.13 -8.58
N TYR A 37 6.01 -6.13 -7.75
CA TYR A 37 5.17 -6.27 -6.57
C TYR A 37 3.75 -5.77 -6.76
N GLY A 38 3.49 -4.91 -7.74
CA GLY A 38 2.14 -4.43 -8.08
C GLY A 38 1.27 -5.48 -8.78
N LYS A 39 1.87 -6.54 -9.34
CA LYS A 39 1.15 -7.60 -10.06
C LYS A 39 0.53 -8.61 -9.09
N ASP A 40 -0.80 -8.65 -9.07
CA ASP A 40 -1.53 -9.77 -8.49
C ASP A 40 -1.52 -11.00 -9.44
N TRP A 41 -1.70 -12.19 -8.88
CA TRP A 41 -1.69 -13.46 -9.63
C TRP A 41 -2.84 -13.58 -10.62
N THR A 42 -3.94 -12.83 -10.43
CA THR A 42 -5.11 -12.92 -11.28
C THR A 42 -4.88 -12.46 -12.73
N LYS A 43 -3.78 -11.75 -13.06
CA LYS A 43 -3.42 -11.26 -14.42
C LYS A 43 -4.52 -10.50 -15.19
N GLN A 44 -5.70 -10.29 -14.59
CA GLN A 44 -6.87 -9.71 -15.23
C GLN A 44 -6.78 -8.18 -15.33
N PHE A 45 -5.92 -7.55 -14.53
CA PHE A 45 -5.80 -6.10 -14.49
C PHE A 45 -4.34 -5.67 -14.59
N THR A 46 -4.07 -4.66 -15.42
CA THR A 46 -2.79 -3.95 -15.43
C THR A 46 -2.69 -3.15 -14.14
N PRO A 47 -1.77 -3.49 -13.22
CA PRO A 47 -1.61 -2.72 -12.01
C PRO A 47 -0.92 -1.39 -12.35
N ALA A 48 -1.43 -0.28 -11.81
CA ALA A 48 -0.84 1.05 -11.95
C ALA A 48 -0.45 1.60 -10.56
N PRO A 49 0.57 1.00 -9.92
CA PRO A 49 0.85 1.28 -8.52
C PRO A 49 1.56 2.57 -8.22
N LEU A 50 1.08 3.31 -7.21
CA LEU A 50 1.74 4.53 -6.73
C LEU A 50 2.96 4.23 -5.86
N ALA A 51 2.82 3.28 -4.93
CA ALA A 51 3.87 2.89 -4.01
C ALA A 51 3.60 1.48 -3.47
N ILE A 52 4.67 0.80 -3.08
CA ILE A 52 4.63 -0.50 -2.41
C ILE A 52 5.26 -0.37 -1.03
N ALA A 53 4.50 -0.71 0.02
CA ALA A 53 4.98 -0.66 1.40
C ALA A 53 5.26 -2.06 1.97
N PHE A 54 6.33 -2.16 2.76
CA PHE A 54 6.80 -3.38 3.44
C PHE A 54 6.83 -3.21 4.96
N PRO A 55 5.65 -3.12 5.62
CA PRO A 55 5.59 -3.07 7.07
C PRO A 55 6.18 -4.34 7.69
N LYS A 56 6.89 -4.19 8.80
CA LYS A 56 7.49 -5.28 9.58
C LYS A 56 6.73 -5.60 10.85
N THR A 57 5.92 -4.67 11.34
CA THR A 57 5.14 -4.85 12.58
C THR A 57 3.66 -4.65 12.35
N ILE A 58 2.85 -5.16 13.28
CA ILE A 58 1.40 -5.04 13.25
C ILE A 58 0.98 -3.57 13.38
N GLU A 59 1.70 -2.80 14.18
CA GLU A 59 1.45 -1.37 14.41
C GLU A 59 1.63 -0.57 13.13
N GLN A 60 2.66 -0.88 12.34
CA GLN A 60 2.89 -0.27 11.03
C GLN A 60 1.75 -0.62 10.05
N VAL A 61 1.30 -1.88 10.03
CA VAL A 61 0.13 -2.27 9.22
C VAL A 61 -1.11 -1.48 9.62
N GLN A 62 -1.40 -1.39 10.91
CA GLN A 62 -2.55 -0.64 11.41
C GLN A 62 -2.46 0.85 11.07
N ALA A 63 -1.26 1.44 11.16
CA ALA A 63 -1.03 2.83 10.80
C ALA A 63 -1.29 3.07 9.31
N ILE A 64 -0.81 2.18 8.43
CA ILE A 64 -1.05 2.22 6.98
C ILE A 64 -2.54 2.12 6.66
N VAL A 65 -3.27 1.18 7.29
CA VAL A 65 -4.71 0.99 7.05
C VAL A 65 -5.51 2.23 7.48
N ARG A 66 -5.21 2.80 8.65
CA ARG A 66 -5.86 4.03 9.12
C ARG A 66 -5.57 5.21 8.19
N TRP A 67 -4.29 5.39 7.83
CA TRP A 67 -3.86 6.43 6.89
C TRP A 67 -4.56 6.33 5.53
N ALA A 68 -4.67 5.11 4.99
CA ALA A 68 -5.35 4.85 3.72
C ALA A 68 -6.84 5.20 3.80
N ASN A 69 -7.50 4.87 4.90
CA ASN A 69 -8.91 5.18 5.13
C ASN A 69 -9.15 6.70 5.27
N GLU A 70 -8.29 7.39 6.03
CA GLU A 70 -8.37 8.86 6.21
C GLU A 70 -8.17 9.63 4.90
N ARG A 71 -7.29 9.14 4.02
CA ARG A 71 -6.93 9.81 2.75
C ARG A 71 -7.65 9.24 1.54
N HIS A 72 -8.59 8.31 1.75
CA HIS A 72 -9.32 7.62 0.69
C HIS A 72 -8.40 7.00 -0.37
N VAL A 73 -7.22 6.49 0.04
CA VAL A 73 -6.30 5.81 -0.86
C VAL A 73 -6.64 4.33 -0.89
N ALA A 74 -6.91 3.77 -2.07
CA ALA A 74 -7.25 2.36 -2.18
C ALA A 74 -6.04 1.51 -1.82
N LEU A 75 -6.25 0.52 -0.95
CA LEU A 75 -5.21 -0.33 -0.38
C LEU A 75 -5.46 -1.79 -0.77
N VAL A 76 -4.47 -2.45 -1.39
CA VAL A 76 -4.52 -3.85 -1.81
C VAL A 76 -3.50 -4.66 -1.00
N PRO A 77 -3.92 -5.53 -0.08
CA PRO A 77 -3.02 -6.47 0.58
C PRO A 77 -2.55 -7.55 -0.40
N SER A 78 -1.27 -7.88 -0.33
CA SER A 78 -0.63 -8.97 -1.08
C SER A 78 0.15 -9.85 -0.11
N GLY A 79 -0.25 -11.11 0.00
CA GLY A 79 0.38 -12.10 0.87
C GLY A 79 1.57 -12.82 0.23
N GLY A 80 2.30 -13.59 1.03
CA GLY A 80 3.17 -14.65 0.51
C GLY A 80 2.30 -15.62 -0.27
N ARG A 81 2.56 -15.76 -1.58
CA ARG A 81 1.76 -16.50 -2.59
C ARG A 81 1.70 -18.03 -2.36
N THR A 82 1.60 -18.45 -1.11
CA THR A 82 1.58 -19.82 -0.61
C THR A 82 0.25 -20.02 0.09
N GLY A 83 -0.81 -20.25 -0.67
CA GLY A 83 -2.11 -20.60 -0.13
C GLY A 83 -2.02 -21.93 0.64
N LEU A 84 -1.74 -21.86 1.93
CA LEU A 84 -1.81 -22.98 2.87
C LEU A 84 -2.38 -22.44 4.18
N PRO A 85 -3.54 -22.94 4.65
CA PRO A 85 -4.06 -22.61 5.96
C PRO A 85 -3.25 -23.39 7.01
N GLN A 86 -2.38 -22.72 7.75
CA GLN A 86 -1.76 -23.31 8.95
C GLN A 86 -1.39 -22.21 9.96
N PRO A 87 -1.57 -22.47 11.27
CA PRO A 87 -1.55 -21.44 12.29
C PRO A 87 -0.12 -21.10 12.73
N LEU A 88 0.08 -19.84 13.07
CA LEU A 88 1.33 -19.21 13.54
C LEU A 88 2.45 -19.06 12.50
N TRP A 89 2.60 -17.82 12.03
CA TRP A 89 3.81 -17.04 11.65
C TRP A 89 3.50 -16.18 10.42
N LEU A 90 3.41 -14.85 10.61
CA LEU A 90 3.14 -13.86 9.56
C LEU A 90 4.17 -13.95 8.42
N PRO A 91 3.78 -14.21 7.16
CA PRO A 91 4.55 -13.69 6.04
C PRO A 91 4.18 -12.21 5.86
N MET A 92 5.19 -11.36 5.77
CA MET A 92 5.07 -9.92 5.57
C MET A 92 4.01 -9.59 4.50
N ALA A 93 2.92 -8.94 4.92
CA ALA A 93 1.93 -8.39 4.01
C ALA A 93 2.58 -7.26 3.20
N ARG A 94 2.53 -7.37 1.88
CA ARG A 94 3.01 -6.36 0.93
C ARG A 94 1.78 -5.58 0.48
N TRP A 95 1.80 -4.26 0.52
CA TRP A 95 0.60 -3.46 0.30
C TRP A 95 0.77 -2.55 -0.91
N TRP A 96 -0.28 -2.44 -1.74
CA TRP A 96 -0.29 -1.57 -2.91
C TRP A 96 -1.38 -0.47 -2.83
N PHE A 97 -1.02 0.78 -3.20
CA PHE A 97 -1.90 1.95 -3.31
C PHE A 97 -2.37 2.32 -4.74
N ARG A 98 -3.68 2.24 -5.03
CA ARG A 98 -4.26 2.71 -6.31
C ARG A 98 -4.86 4.12 -6.14
N SER A 99 -4.48 5.09 -6.98
CA SER A 99 -5.28 6.31 -7.13
C SER A 99 -6.49 6.01 -8.01
N THR A 100 -7.67 6.37 -7.53
CA THR A 100 -8.87 6.45 -8.37
C THR A 100 -8.79 7.74 -9.19
N THR A 101 -8.58 7.60 -10.49
CA THR A 101 -9.09 8.51 -11.52
C THR A 101 -9.68 7.65 -12.61
#